data_AF-A0A0K1PPH0-F1
#
_entry.id   AF-A0A0K1PPH0-F1
#
_cell.length_a   1.000
_cell.length_b   1.000
_cell.length_c   1.000
_cell.angle_alpha   90.00
_cell.angle_beta   90.00
_cell.angle_gamma   90.00
#
_symmetry.space_group_name_H-M   'P 1'
#
loop_
_entity.id
_entity.type
_entity.pdbx_description
1 polymer ?
#
loop_
_entity_poly.entity_id
_entity_poly.type
_entity_poly.pdbx_seq_one_letter_code
_entity_poly.pdbx_strand_id
1 'polypeptide(L)'
;MKLLLLAGFCASTVLCIAAVTACASDASSPSSSTDSEDDASAETTKPKGDAGRTDGGDASGTALSTCEQTRSYFEDCAQELTCGNDFDTWCAANDQAINSDAFRRAEAKCLTKANCDGNDRRACEYGSYATATPTTAQKAIVEAYCATCEPDDAAGCAKRQTTYNSAAGPKSVSDLFVAAWELADPLVDEIRTKCTGDALDGGAGDAAACAKAFSLCAGDIYIAKLPECPK
;
A
#
# COMPACT_ATOMS: atom_id res chain seq x y z
N MET A 1 49.49 0.08 -39.41
CA MET A 1 48.44 -0.91 -39.10
C MET A 1 47.30 -0.19 -38.40
N LYS A 2 46.23 0.09 -39.13
CA LYS A 2 44.94 0.58 -38.65
C LYS A 2 43.94 -0.51 -38.99
N LEU A 3 43.34 -1.14 -37.98
CA LEU A 3 42.22 -2.04 -38.13
C LEU A 3 41.04 -1.50 -37.33
N LEU A 4 39.88 -1.72 -37.91
CA LEU A 4 38.58 -1.08 -37.75
C LEU A 4 37.61 -1.98 -36.94
N LEU A 5 36.48 -1.38 -36.51
CA LEU A 5 35.15 -1.99 -36.23
C LEU A 5 35.00 -2.77 -34.88
N LEU A 6 33.90 -2.74 -34.10
CA LEU A 6 32.49 -2.31 -34.19
C LEU A 6 32.00 -1.94 -32.76
N ALA A 7 31.30 -0.83 -32.55
CA ALA A 7 29.85 -0.74 -32.31
C ALA A 7 29.24 -1.76 -31.32
N GLY A 8 28.70 -1.24 -30.21
CA GLY A 8 27.89 -1.95 -29.23
C GLY A 8 27.04 -0.98 -28.41
N PHE A 9 26.14 -0.26 -29.08
CA PHE A 9 24.98 0.37 -28.46
C PHE A 9 24.06 -0.77 -27.96
N CYS A 10 23.70 -0.79 -26.67
CA CYS A 10 22.34 -1.17 -26.26
C CYS A 10 22.07 -0.90 -24.78
N ALA A 11 21.05 -0.07 -24.58
CA ALA A 11 20.06 -0.13 -23.51
C ALA A 11 20.54 0.10 -22.07
N SER A 12 20.65 1.38 -21.71
CA SER A 12 20.17 1.87 -20.42
C SER A 12 18.67 1.57 -20.31
N THR A 13 18.30 0.38 -19.84
CA THR A 13 16.96 0.13 -19.31
C THR A 13 16.90 0.76 -17.92
N VAL A 14 16.61 2.06 -17.91
CA VAL A 14 15.87 2.69 -16.82
C VAL A 14 14.56 1.92 -16.73
N LEU A 15 14.53 0.91 -15.87
CA LEU A 15 13.28 0.26 -15.49
C LEU A 15 12.54 1.29 -14.66
N CYS A 16 11.68 2.06 -15.32
CA CYS A 16 10.54 2.71 -14.70
C CYS A 16 9.73 1.60 -14.02
N ILE A 17 10.09 1.27 -12.79
CA ILE A 17 9.13 0.68 -11.86
C ILE A 17 8.04 1.73 -11.84
N ALA A 18 6.87 1.35 -12.36
CA ALA A 18 5.65 2.06 -12.16
C ALA A 18 5.50 2.21 -10.65
N ALA A 19 5.97 3.35 -10.12
CA ALA A 19 5.25 3.98 -9.04
C ALA A 19 3.82 3.97 -9.54
N VAL A 20 2.96 3.20 -8.87
CA VAL A 20 1.52 3.32 -9.06
C VAL A 20 1.20 4.71 -8.53
N THR A 21 1.44 5.69 -9.38
CA THR A 21 0.66 6.89 -9.44
C THR A 21 -0.78 6.41 -9.54
N ALA A 22 -1.50 6.46 -8.44
CA ALA A 22 -2.90 6.86 -8.53
C ALA A 22 -2.89 8.25 -9.20
N CYS A 23 -2.86 8.27 -10.54
CA CYS A 23 -2.92 9.47 -11.35
C CYS A 23 -4.02 9.28 -12.40
N ALA A 24 -5.04 10.10 -12.25
CA ALA A 24 -5.61 11.02 -13.24
C ALA A 24 -5.59 10.62 -14.73
N SER A 25 -6.76 10.82 -15.32
CA SER A 25 -7.31 10.29 -16.56
C SER A 25 -6.66 10.81 -17.85
N ASP A 26 -6.88 10.08 -18.95
CA ASP A 26 -7.26 10.73 -20.21
C ASP A 26 -8.05 9.81 -21.17
N ALA A 27 -9.03 10.43 -21.84
CA ALA A 27 -9.78 10.03 -23.05
C ALA A 27 -11.19 9.37 -22.94
N SER A 28 -12.19 10.28 -22.92
CA SER A 28 -13.33 10.38 -23.86
C SER A 28 -14.49 9.36 -23.85
N SER A 29 -15.68 9.87 -23.49
CA SER A 29 -17.03 9.25 -23.52
C SER A 29 -17.57 8.96 -24.95
N PRO A 30 -18.73 8.24 -25.15
CA PRO A 30 -20.08 8.67 -24.70
C PRO A 30 -21.08 7.58 -24.20
N SER A 31 -21.84 7.96 -23.16
CA SER A 31 -23.30 7.84 -22.92
C SER A 31 -24.13 6.66 -23.46
N SER A 32 -24.87 5.99 -22.56
CA SER A 32 -26.35 5.93 -22.60
C SER A 32 -27.00 5.39 -21.32
N SER A 33 -28.07 6.08 -20.91
CA SER A 33 -29.23 5.81 -20.02
C SER A 33 -29.60 4.32 -19.78
N THR A 34 -30.28 3.89 -18.70
CA THR A 34 -31.63 4.31 -18.23
C THR A 34 -31.99 3.60 -16.90
N ASP A 35 -32.66 4.33 -16.00
CA ASP A 35 -33.75 4.02 -15.03
C ASP A 35 -34.02 2.59 -14.52
N SER A 36 -34.14 2.44 -13.19
CA SER A 36 -35.41 2.08 -12.49
C SER A 36 -35.26 2.03 -10.96
N GLU A 37 -36.35 2.40 -10.30
CA GLU A 37 -36.56 2.72 -8.89
C GLU A 37 -36.88 1.51 -7.97
N ASP A 38 -36.99 1.83 -6.67
CA ASP A 38 -37.83 1.24 -5.62
C ASP A 38 -37.25 0.29 -4.53
N ASP A 39 -36.90 0.95 -3.41
CA ASP A 39 -37.63 1.01 -2.13
C ASP A 39 -37.51 -0.04 -0.97
N ALA A 40 -37.36 0.57 0.23
CA ALA A 40 -37.74 0.17 1.61
C ALA A 40 -36.92 -0.83 2.47
N SER A 41 -36.25 -0.25 3.50
CA SER A 41 -36.31 -0.48 4.99
C SER A 41 -36.29 -1.93 5.55
N ALA A 42 -35.60 -2.30 6.65
CA ALA A 42 -35.32 -1.61 7.91
C ALA A 42 -34.30 -2.37 8.80
N GLU A 43 -33.83 -1.64 9.83
CA GLU A 43 -33.45 -2.05 11.20
C GLU A 43 -32.14 -2.81 11.52
N THR A 44 -31.15 -2.00 11.94
CA THR A 44 -30.46 -2.04 13.24
C THR A 44 -30.49 -3.31 14.09
N THR A 45 -29.32 -3.93 14.26
CA THR A 45 -28.83 -4.33 15.60
C THR A 45 -27.31 -4.46 15.62
N LYS A 46 -26.64 -3.62 16.41
CA LYS A 46 -25.20 -3.69 16.75
C LYS A 46 -25.08 -4.11 18.22
N PRO A 47 -24.22 -5.08 18.55
CA PRO A 47 -23.45 -5.01 19.80
C PRO A 47 -22.00 -5.47 19.57
N LYS A 48 -20.96 -5.10 20.31
CA LYS A 48 -20.76 -4.30 21.52
C LYS A 48 -19.26 -3.96 21.50
N GLY A 49 -18.90 -2.69 21.70
CA GLY A 49 -17.51 -2.30 21.92
C GLY A 49 -17.08 -2.64 23.35
N ASP A 50 -15.83 -3.06 23.51
CA ASP A 50 -15.14 -3.06 24.80
C ASP A 50 -13.90 -2.16 24.73
N ALA A 51 -13.58 -1.56 25.86
CA ALA A 51 -13.04 -0.24 26.05
C ALA A 51 -11.49 -0.14 25.99
N GLY A 52 -11.00 1.07 25.70
CA GLY A 52 -9.71 1.50 26.25
C GLY A 52 -8.83 2.44 25.43
N ARG A 53 -9.27 3.68 25.18
CA ARG A 53 -8.40 4.88 25.37
C ARG A 53 -9.20 6.17 25.19
N THR A 54 -9.34 6.91 26.28
CA THR A 54 -9.70 8.33 26.31
C THR A 54 -8.42 9.13 26.33
N ASP A 55 -8.25 10.04 25.37
CA ASP A 55 -7.48 11.29 25.52
C ASP A 55 -7.97 12.32 24.49
N GLY A 56 -8.83 13.23 24.97
CA GLY A 56 -8.98 14.64 24.58
C GLY A 56 -9.05 15.07 23.11
N GLY A 57 -10.24 15.50 22.68
CA GLY A 57 -10.42 16.41 21.56
C GLY A 57 -11.87 16.51 21.11
N ASP A 58 -12.64 17.43 21.70
CA ASP A 58 -13.99 17.77 21.22
C ASP A 58 -13.96 18.34 19.81
N ALA A 59 -14.25 17.47 18.84
CA ALA A 59 -15.01 17.81 17.65
C ALA A 59 -15.92 16.62 17.36
N SER A 60 -17.20 16.78 17.73
CA SER A 60 -18.29 15.88 17.34
C SER A 60 -18.58 16.03 15.84
N GLY A 61 -17.57 15.77 15.01
CA GLY A 61 -17.75 15.32 13.64
C GLY A 61 -17.69 13.81 13.67
N THR A 62 -18.62 13.13 13.01
CA THR A 62 -18.49 11.70 12.73
C THR A 62 -17.11 11.47 12.13
N ALA A 63 -16.30 10.59 12.71
CA ALA A 63 -15.01 10.24 12.12
C ALA A 63 -15.27 9.74 10.69
N LEU A 64 -14.69 10.43 9.70
CA LEU A 64 -14.85 10.08 8.29
C LEU A 64 -14.34 8.65 8.07
N SER A 65 -15.02 7.89 7.21
CA SER A 65 -14.49 6.64 6.68
C SER A 65 -13.24 6.90 5.82
N THR A 66 -12.44 5.86 5.58
CA THR A 66 -11.27 5.94 4.67
C THR A 66 -11.63 6.53 3.30
N CYS A 67 -12.79 6.15 2.75
CA CYS A 67 -13.24 6.62 1.46
C CYS A 67 -13.66 8.09 1.47
N GLU A 68 -14.37 8.53 2.51
CA GLU A 68 -14.71 9.95 2.67
C GLU A 68 -13.45 10.82 2.85
N GLN A 69 -12.47 10.35 3.64
CA GLN A 69 -11.20 11.05 3.81
C GLN A 69 -10.44 11.16 2.48
N THR A 70 -10.39 10.08 1.72
CA THR A 70 -9.73 10.05 0.41
C THR A 70 -10.41 11.01 -0.55
N ARG A 71 -11.75 10.98 -0.63
CA ARG A 71 -12.52 11.92 -1.45
C ARG A 71 -12.20 13.37 -1.10
N SER A 72 -12.31 13.74 0.18
CA SER A 72 -12.01 15.10 0.64
C SER A 72 -10.57 15.51 0.32
N TYR A 73 -9.60 14.61 0.49
CA TYR A 73 -8.21 14.89 0.15
C TYR A 73 -8.00 15.13 -1.35
N PHE A 74 -8.58 14.29 -2.22
CA PHE A 74 -8.46 14.47 -3.67
C PHE A 74 -9.13 15.79 -4.13
N GLU A 75 -10.29 16.12 -3.58
CA GLU A 75 -10.94 17.41 -3.82
C GLU A 75 -10.08 18.60 -3.35
N ASP A 76 -9.55 18.54 -2.13
CA ASP A 76 -8.70 19.58 -1.54
C ASP A 76 -7.39 19.80 -2.31
N CYS A 77 -6.87 18.72 -2.92
CA CYS A 77 -5.64 18.71 -3.70
C CYS A 77 -5.88 18.90 -5.21
N ALA A 78 -7.13 19.11 -5.64
CA ALA A 78 -7.53 19.23 -7.05
C ALA A 78 -7.06 18.05 -7.92
N GLN A 79 -7.21 16.83 -7.40
CA GLN A 79 -6.87 15.57 -8.05
C GLN A 79 -8.15 14.80 -8.41
N GLU A 80 -8.10 14.00 -9.47
CA GLU A 80 -9.20 13.12 -9.86
C GLU A 80 -9.19 11.80 -9.06
N LEU A 81 -10.37 11.34 -8.67
CA LEU A 81 -10.53 10.05 -8.01
C LEU A 81 -10.37 8.88 -8.98
N THR A 82 -9.68 7.84 -8.52
CA THR A 82 -9.65 6.54 -9.19
C THR A 82 -11.08 5.98 -9.29
N CYS A 83 -11.42 5.36 -10.43
CA CYS A 83 -12.75 4.81 -10.71
C CYS A 83 -13.91 5.83 -10.74
N GLY A 84 -13.64 7.15 -10.74
CA GLY A 84 -14.65 8.18 -10.98
C GLY A 84 -15.87 8.09 -10.05
N ASN A 85 -17.07 7.97 -10.64
CA ASN A 85 -18.34 7.96 -9.89
C ASN A 85 -18.49 6.72 -8.98
N ASP A 86 -17.83 5.61 -9.30
CA ASP A 86 -17.90 4.37 -8.54
C ASP A 86 -16.81 4.26 -7.46
N PHE A 87 -16.13 5.37 -7.18
CA PHE A 87 -15.05 5.44 -6.20
C PHE A 87 -15.46 4.89 -4.83
N ASP A 88 -16.64 5.25 -4.30
CA ASP A 88 -17.01 4.83 -2.94
C ASP A 88 -17.21 3.32 -2.84
N THR A 89 -17.85 2.72 -3.85
CA THR A 89 -18.06 1.27 -3.95
C THR A 89 -16.71 0.54 -4.07
N TRP A 90 -15.86 1.00 -4.98
CA TRP A 90 -14.53 0.43 -5.18
C TRP A 90 -13.66 0.60 -3.94
N CYS A 91 -13.66 1.78 -3.34
CA CYS A 91 -12.85 2.11 -2.18
C CYS A 91 -13.22 1.25 -0.97
N ALA A 92 -14.51 1.04 -0.70
CA ALA A 92 -14.93 0.17 0.40
C ALA A 92 -14.45 -1.27 0.20
N ALA A 93 -14.58 -1.80 -1.03
CA ALA A 93 -14.09 -3.14 -1.38
C ALA A 93 -12.57 -3.23 -1.27
N ASN A 94 -11.85 -2.22 -1.74
CA ASN A 94 -10.40 -2.14 -1.71
C ASN A 94 -9.88 -2.05 -0.26
N ASP A 95 -10.44 -1.14 0.54
CA ASP A 95 -10.05 -0.96 1.94
C ASP A 95 -10.21 -2.24 2.75
N GLN A 96 -11.32 -2.97 2.54
CA GLN A 96 -11.53 -4.25 3.19
C GLN A 96 -10.56 -5.34 2.71
N ALA A 97 -10.21 -5.34 1.42
CA ALA A 97 -9.39 -6.39 0.81
C ALA A 97 -7.91 -6.25 1.14
N ILE A 98 -7.38 -5.03 1.15
CA ILE A 98 -5.93 -4.81 1.15
C ILE A 98 -5.41 -3.96 2.30
N ASN A 99 -6.19 -3.08 2.92
CA ASN A 99 -5.63 -2.10 3.85
C ASN A 99 -5.56 -2.60 5.30
N SER A 100 -4.41 -2.37 5.94
CA SER A 100 -4.22 -2.62 7.37
C SER A 100 -4.85 -1.53 8.24
N ASP A 101 -5.05 -1.81 9.53
CA ASP A 101 -5.46 -0.76 10.47
C ASP A 101 -4.38 0.33 10.66
N ALA A 102 -3.11 0.00 10.46
CA ALA A 102 -2.03 0.99 10.51
C ALA A 102 -2.13 1.95 9.32
N PHE A 103 -2.45 1.43 8.13
CA PHE A 103 -2.72 2.22 6.94
C PHE A 103 -3.89 3.18 7.15
N ARG A 104 -5.05 2.66 7.58
CA ARG A 104 -6.25 3.49 7.86
C ARG A 104 -5.96 4.62 8.85
N ARG A 105 -5.20 4.35 9.92
CA ARG A 105 -4.80 5.37 10.90
C ARG A 105 -3.82 6.38 10.32
N ALA A 106 -2.93 5.96 9.43
CA ALA A 106 -2.02 6.87 8.75
C ALA A 106 -2.78 7.78 7.77
N GLU A 107 -3.71 7.25 6.99
CA GLU A 107 -4.54 8.06 6.09
C GLU A 107 -5.37 9.10 6.86
N ALA A 108 -6.01 8.71 7.96
CA ALA A 108 -6.74 9.63 8.84
C ALA A 108 -5.89 10.77 9.39
N LYS A 109 -4.58 10.59 9.46
CA LYS A 109 -3.64 11.61 9.91
C LYS A 109 -3.06 12.41 8.75
N CYS A 110 -2.85 11.78 7.61
CA CYS A 110 -1.95 12.27 6.56
C CYS A 110 -2.67 12.71 5.28
N LEU A 111 -3.90 12.29 5.04
CA LEU A 111 -4.73 12.77 3.94
C LEU A 111 -5.29 14.16 4.25
N THR A 112 -4.40 15.16 4.20
CA THR A 112 -4.73 16.57 4.46
C THR A 112 -4.19 17.44 3.33
N LYS A 113 -4.75 18.64 3.17
CA LYS A 113 -4.29 19.63 2.19
C LYS A 113 -2.80 19.99 2.31
N ALA A 114 -2.22 19.91 3.51
CA ALA A 114 -0.79 20.16 3.73
C ALA A 114 0.10 19.10 3.06
N ASN A 115 -0.45 17.92 2.76
CA ASN A 115 0.24 16.77 2.21
C ASN A 115 -0.21 16.45 0.78
N CYS A 116 -0.63 17.45 -0.01
CA CYS A 116 -0.98 17.23 -1.42
C CYS A 116 0.20 16.76 -2.28
N ASP A 117 1.44 16.99 -1.84
CA ASP A 117 2.63 16.38 -2.44
C ASP A 117 2.75 14.91 -2.03
N GLY A 118 2.91 14.02 -3.01
CA GLY A 118 2.95 12.58 -2.77
C GLY A 118 4.17 12.11 -1.96
N ASN A 119 5.25 12.88 -1.87
CA ASN A 119 6.36 12.56 -0.97
C ASN A 119 6.05 13.03 0.46
N ASP A 120 5.47 14.21 0.64
CA ASP A 120 5.06 14.71 1.96
C ASP A 120 3.99 13.80 2.58
N ARG A 121 3.01 13.36 1.78
CA ARG A 121 2.01 12.37 2.19
C ARG A 121 2.65 11.07 2.66
N ARG A 122 3.49 10.44 1.83
CA ARG A 122 4.16 9.18 2.18
C ARG A 122 5.10 9.33 3.37
N ALA A 123 5.80 10.46 3.49
CA ALA A 123 6.64 10.74 4.64
C ALA A 123 5.82 10.83 5.94
N CYS A 124 4.63 11.44 5.88
CA CYS A 124 3.69 11.45 6.99
C CYS A 124 3.20 10.03 7.33
N GLU A 125 2.80 9.24 6.33
CA GLU A 125 2.28 7.88 6.50
C GLU A 125 3.34 6.96 7.13
N TYR A 126 4.54 6.93 6.57
CA TYR A 126 5.66 6.10 7.06
C TYR A 126 6.15 6.56 8.43
N GLY A 127 6.13 7.86 8.69
CA GLY A 127 6.35 8.41 10.03
C GLY A 127 5.29 7.96 11.04
N SER A 128 4.04 7.75 10.61
CA SER A 128 2.97 7.20 11.44
C SER A 128 3.26 5.74 11.81
N TYR A 129 3.68 4.92 10.84
CA TYR A 129 3.98 3.50 11.06
C TYR A 129 5.12 3.28 12.06
N ALA A 130 6.11 4.18 12.09
CA ALA A 130 7.21 4.13 13.06
C ALA A 130 6.75 4.18 14.54
N THR A 131 5.51 4.62 14.79
CA THR A 131 4.90 4.66 16.13
C THR A 131 3.86 3.55 16.36
N ALA A 132 3.58 2.75 15.34
CA ALA A 132 2.62 1.65 15.43
C ALA A 132 3.28 0.37 15.95
N THR A 133 2.46 -0.46 16.61
CA THR A 133 2.87 -1.82 16.98
C THR A 133 2.47 -2.76 15.85
N PRO A 134 3.39 -3.55 15.26
CA PRO A 134 3.01 -4.49 14.21
C PRO A 134 2.17 -5.64 14.77
N THR A 135 1.22 -6.13 13.97
CA THR A 135 0.43 -7.32 14.27
C THR A 135 1.28 -8.60 14.25
N THR A 136 0.68 -9.73 14.62
CA THR A 136 1.36 -11.03 14.53
C THR A 136 1.71 -11.39 13.08
N ALA A 137 0.81 -11.17 12.12
CA ALA A 137 1.08 -11.46 10.71
C ALA A 137 2.21 -10.57 10.16
N GLN A 138 2.18 -9.28 10.50
CA GLN A 138 3.20 -8.31 10.10
C GLN A 138 4.59 -8.63 10.68
N LYS A 139 4.67 -9.13 11.92
CA LYS A 139 5.94 -9.65 12.47
C LYS A 139 6.39 -10.90 11.72
N ALA A 140 5.47 -11.83 11.48
CA ALA A 140 5.79 -13.11 10.86
C ALA A 140 6.30 -12.98 9.42
N ILE A 141 5.78 -12.04 8.61
CA ILE A 141 6.31 -11.80 7.26
C ILE A 141 7.75 -11.25 7.29
N VAL A 142 8.03 -10.33 8.22
CA VAL A 142 9.38 -9.76 8.37
C VAL A 142 10.36 -10.82 8.83
N GLU A 143 9.99 -11.62 9.84
CA GLU A 143 10.82 -12.73 10.33
C GLU A 143 11.10 -13.75 9.22
N ALA A 144 10.07 -14.17 8.48
CA ALA A 144 10.23 -15.14 7.41
C ALA A 144 11.08 -14.59 6.26
N TYR A 145 10.84 -13.36 5.82
CA TYR A 145 11.68 -12.71 4.81
C TYR A 145 13.13 -12.63 5.26
N CYS A 146 13.39 -12.14 6.47
CA CYS A 146 14.76 -11.94 6.95
C CYS A 146 15.50 -13.27 7.18
N ALA A 147 14.80 -14.32 7.62
CA ALA A 147 15.37 -15.66 7.69
C ALA A 147 15.70 -16.22 6.30
N THR A 148 14.98 -15.80 5.25
CA THR A 148 15.17 -16.26 3.88
C THR A 148 16.25 -15.48 3.15
N CYS A 149 16.15 -14.15 3.14
CA CYS A 149 16.98 -13.28 2.32
C CYS A 149 18.26 -12.78 3.00
N GLU A 150 18.27 -12.73 4.33
CA GLU A 150 19.41 -12.22 5.12
C GLU A 150 19.66 -13.07 6.39
N PRO A 151 19.82 -14.42 6.26
CA PRO A 151 19.86 -15.33 7.40
C PRO A 151 20.99 -15.00 8.40
N ASP A 152 22.13 -14.50 7.93
CA ASP A 152 23.28 -14.13 8.76
C ASP A 152 23.08 -12.82 9.54
N ASP A 153 22.08 -12.00 9.19
CA ASP A 153 21.73 -10.73 9.86
C ASP A 153 20.21 -10.58 10.03
N ALA A 154 19.50 -11.66 10.37
CA ALA A 154 18.04 -11.65 10.43
C ALA A 154 17.48 -10.55 11.36
N ALA A 155 18.15 -10.31 12.50
CA ALA A 155 17.76 -9.26 13.44
C ALA A 155 18.02 -7.83 12.90
N GLY A 156 19.15 -7.61 12.23
CA GLY A 156 19.45 -6.33 11.59
C GLY A 156 18.53 -6.06 10.40
N CYS A 157 18.25 -7.08 9.60
CA CYS A 157 17.24 -7.05 8.54
C CYS A 157 15.88 -6.65 9.11
N ALA A 158 15.37 -7.34 10.13
CA ALA A 158 14.05 -7.04 10.68
C ALA A 158 13.92 -5.59 11.15
N LYS A 159 14.97 -5.06 11.79
CA LYS A 159 15.03 -3.65 12.19
C LYS A 159 15.03 -2.70 11.00
N ARG A 160 15.85 -2.95 9.97
CA ARG A 160 15.90 -2.11 8.76
C ARG A 160 14.57 -2.09 8.02
N GLN A 161 13.95 -3.24 7.86
CA GLN A 161 12.75 -3.43 7.06
C GLN A 161 11.46 -2.93 7.74
N THR A 162 11.54 -2.54 9.01
CA THR A 162 10.39 -2.01 9.78
C THR A 162 10.59 -0.58 10.27
N THR A 163 11.73 0.04 9.99
CA THR A 163 12.05 1.40 10.45
C THR A 163 12.03 2.39 9.28
N TYR A 164 11.26 3.48 9.43
CA TYR A 164 11.30 4.57 8.47
C TYR A 164 12.45 5.56 8.78
N ASN A 165 13.26 5.88 7.78
CA ASN A 165 14.30 6.92 7.86
C ASN A 165 13.84 8.18 7.11
N SER A 166 13.35 9.17 7.85
CA SER A 166 12.88 10.44 7.28
C SER A 166 13.96 11.23 6.54
N ALA A 167 15.24 11.06 6.88
CA ALA A 167 16.35 11.71 6.17
C ALA A 167 16.61 11.09 4.79
N ALA A 168 16.31 9.80 4.60
CA ALA A 168 16.40 9.13 3.31
C ALA A 168 15.13 9.29 2.46
N GLY A 169 14.02 9.68 3.10
CA GLY A 169 12.74 9.97 2.45
C GLY A 169 11.96 8.71 2.05
N PRO A 170 10.73 8.87 1.53
CA PRO A 170 9.84 7.75 1.24
C PRO A 170 10.36 6.79 0.15
N LYS A 171 11.25 7.24 -0.74
CA LYS A 171 11.82 6.40 -1.80
C LYS A 171 12.80 5.34 -1.28
N SER A 172 13.22 5.42 -0.02
CA SER A 172 14.10 4.41 0.59
C SER A 172 13.33 3.26 1.24
N VAL A 173 12.01 3.30 1.22
CA VAL A 173 11.15 2.26 1.79
C VAL A 173 11.13 1.04 0.86
N SER A 174 11.25 -0.14 1.44
CA SER A 174 11.24 -1.41 0.71
C SER A 174 9.83 -1.95 0.54
N ASP A 175 9.64 -2.88 -0.40
CA ASP A 175 8.36 -3.57 -0.57
C ASP A 175 8.00 -4.43 0.65
N LEU A 176 9.00 -4.94 1.39
CA LEU A 176 8.73 -5.62 2.67
C LEU A 176 8.15 -4.65 3.71
N PHE A 177 8.65 -3.41 3.78
CA PHE A 177 8.09 -2.41 4.69
C PHE A 177 6.63 -2.11 4.33
N VAL A 178 6.33 -1.94 3.04
CA VAL A 178 4.95 -1.75 2.56
C VAL A 178 4.09 -2.96 2.92
N ALA A 179 4.55 -4.18 2.62
CA ALA A 179 3.83 -5.40 2.97
C ALA A 179 3.59 -5.52 4.48
N ALA A 180 4.58 -5.16 5.30
CA ALA A 180 4.49 -5.27 6.75
C ALA A 180 3.62 -4.20 7.41
N TRP A 181 3.39 -3.04 6.78
CA TRP A 181 2.67 -1.94 7.42
C TRP A 181 1.37 -1.54 6.74
N GLU A 182 1.32 -1.61 5.42
CA GLU A 182 0.18 -1.12 4.64
C GLU A 182 -0.88 -2.20 4.45
N LEU A 183 -0.45 -3.47 4.36
CA LEU A 183 -1.35 -4.56 3.97
C LEU A 183 -2.08 -5.23 5.15
N ALA A 184 -3.32 -5.64 4.89
CA ALA A 184 -4.16 -6.37 5.84
C ALA A 184 -3.59 -7.74 6.19
N ASP A 185 -3.76 -8.19 7.43
CA ASP A 185 -3.19 -9.44 7.95
C ASP A 185 -3.40 -10.67 7.05
N PRO A 186 -4.60 -10.94 6.48
CA PRO A 186 -4.78 -12.09 5.59
C PRO A 186 -3.91 -12.04 4.33
N LEU A 187 -3.72 -10.84 3.76
CA LEU A 187 -2.88 -10.63 2.59
C LEU A 187 -1.40 -10.74 2.94
N VAL A 188 -1.00 -10.20 4.09
CA VAL A 188 0.36 -10.36 4.63
C VAL A 188 0.70 -11.83 4.84
N ASP A 189 -0.22 -12.61 5.41
CA ASP A 189 0.00 -14.04 5.66
C ASP A 189 0.06 -14.84 4.35
N GLU A 190 -0.73 -14.45 3.34
CA GLU A 190 -0.66 -15.01 1.99
C GLU A 190 0.70 -14.73 1.33
N ILE A 191 1.19 -13.48 1.40
CA ILE A 191 2.50 -13.09 0.86
C ILE A 191 3.61 -13.83 1.61
N ARG A 192 3.58 -13.86 2.96
CA ARG A 192 4.55 -14.63 3.75
C ARG A 192 4.63 -16.07 3.25
N THR A 193 3.48 -16.73 3.11
CA THR A 193 3.42 -18.16 2.79
C THR A 193 3.89 -18.45 1.36
N LYS A 194 3.61 -17.56 0.40
CA LYS A 194 3.93 -17.78 -1.02
C LYS A 194 5.26 -17.18 -1.47
N CYS A 195 5.77 -16.19 -0.74
CA CYS A 195 6.90 -15.36 -1.15
C CYS A 195 8.04 -15.38 -0.13
N THR A 196 8.17 -16.40 0.72
CA THR A 196 9.34 -16.56 1.62
C THR A 196 9.73 -18.05 1.74
N GLY A 197 10.84 -18.34 2.41
CA GLY A 197 11.37 -19.70 2.58
C GLY A 197 11.70 -20.37 1.24
N ASP A 198 11.35 -21.65 1.12
CA ASP A 198 11.58 -22.49 -0.07
C ASP A 198 11.10 -21.85 -1.38
N ALA A 199 10.09 -20.97 -1.32
CA ALA A 199 9.58 -20.27 -2.50
C ALA A 199 10.58 -19.26 -3.10
N LEU A 200 11.53 -18.75 -2.29
CA LEU A 200 12.59 -17.85 -2.72
C LEU A 200 14.00 -18.48 -2.65
N ASP A 201 14.14 -19.71 -2.17
CA ASP A 201 15.43 -20.39 -1.93
C ASP A 201 16.26 -20.66 -3.20
N GLY A 202 15.74 -20.37 -4.40
CA GLY A 202 16.48 -20.45 -5.66
C GLY A 202 17.64 -19.45 -5.80
N GLY A 203 17.88 -18.59 -4.81
CA GLY A 203 18.89 -17.53 -4.83
C GLY A 203 19.66 -17.34 -3.51
N ALA A 204 19.76 -18.37 -2.67
CA ALA A 204 20.46 -18.32 -1.39
C ALA A 204 21.94 -17.89 -1.57
N GLY A 205 22.22 -16.61 -1.32
CA GLY A 205 23.54 -16.01 -1.41
C GLY A 205 23.57 -14.53 -1.82
N ASP A 206 22.50 -14.02 -2.43
CA ASP A 206 22.38 -12.59 -2.79
C ASP A 206 21.09 -11.98 -2.24
N ALA A 207 21.22 -11.18 -1.18
CA ALA A 207 20.11 -10.47 -0.55
C ALA A 207 19.36 -9.56 -1.53
N ALA A 208 20.05 -8.96 -2.52
CA ALA A 208 19.40 -8.09 -3.50
C ALA A 208 18.55 -8.88 -4.50
N ALA A 209 19.04 -10.04 -4.94
CA ALA A 209 18.26 -10.94 -5.78
C ALA A 209 17.03 -11.49 -5.03
N CYS A 210 17.20 -11.87 -3.75
CA CYS A 210 16.10 -12.34 -2.91
C CYS A 210 15.04 -11.25 -2.68
N ALA A 211 15.48 -10.02 -2.35
CA ALA A 211 14.59 -8.86 -2.23
C ALA A 211 13.77 -8.63 -3.50
N LYS A 212 14.42 -8.68 -4.67
CA LYS A 212 13.72 -8.52 -5.96
C LYS A 212 12.71 -9.64 -6.21
N ALA A 213 13.03 -10.89 -5.89
CA ALA A 213 12.12 -12.02 -6.04
C ALA A 213 10.91 -11.90 -5.11
N PHE A 214 11.13 -11.48 -3.86
CA PHE A 214 10.06 -11.13 -2.92
C PHE A 214 9.15 -10.05 -3.50
N SER A 215 9.72 -8.92 -3.97
CA SER A 215 8.96 -7.79 -4.52
C SER A 215 8.06 -8.20 -5.68
N LEU A 216 8.57 -9.02 -6.61
CA LEU A 216 7.79 -9.51 -7.74
C LEU A 216 6.63 -10.40 -7.26
N CYS A 217 6.91 -11.35 -6.37
CA CYS A 217 5.89 -12.26 -5.84
C CYS A 217 4.81 -11.51 -5.03
N ALA A 218 5.22 -10.62 -4.12
CA ALA A 218 4.31 -9.82 -3.30
C ALA A 218 3.45 -8.88 -4.18
N GLY A 219 4.07 -8.26 -5.19
CA GLY A 219 3.38 -7.40 -6.16
C GLY A 219 2.31 -8.14 -6.94
N ASP A 220 2.60 -9.35 -7.43
CA ASP A 220 1.63 -10.18 -8.15
C ASP A 220 0.42 -10.55 -7.27
N ILE A 221 0.67 -10.93 -6.01
CA ILE A 221 -0.41 -11.26 -5.06
C ILE A 221 -1.23 -10.00 -4.75
N TYR A 222 -0.58 -8.86 -4.53
CA TYR A 222 -1.26 -7.59 -4.29
C TYR A 222 -2.18 -7.21 -5.45
N ILE A 223 -1.66 -7.22 -6.69
CA ILE A 223 -2.43 -6.89 -7.89
C ILE A 223 -3.63 -7.83 -8.04
N ALA A 224 -3.45 -9.13 -7.77
CA ALA A 224 -4.54 -10.10 -7.85
C ALA A 224 -5.65 -9.90 -6.79
N LYS A 225 -5.40 -9.11 -5.73
CA LYS A 225 -6.40 -8.77 -4.71
C LYS A 225 -7.12 -7.45 -4.95
N LEU A 226 -6.60 -6.60 -5.84
CA LEU A 226 -7.24 -5.33 -6.15
C LEU A 226 -8.60 -5.59 -6.80
N PRO A 227 -9.69 -5.00 -6.28
CA PRO A 227 -10.96 -5.04 -6.98
C PRO A 227 -10.84 -4.26 -8.29
N GLU A 228 -11.47 -4.79 -9.34
CA GLU A 228 -11.62 -4.03 -10.59
C GLU A 228 -12.43 -2.76 -10.33
N CYS A 229 -12.06 -1.64 -10.97
CA CYS A 229 -12.95 -0.49 -11.02
C CYS A 229 -14.27 -0.94 -11.67
N PRO A 230 -15.42 -0.65 -11.05
CA PRO A 230 -16.71 -0.79 -11.72
C PRO A 230 -16.70 -0.01 -13.05
N LYS A 231 -17.34 -0.58 -14.08
CA LYS A 231 -17.40 -0.03 -15.43
C LYS A 231 -18.64 0.81 -15.65
#